data_AF-A0A543FHM9-F1
#
_entry.id   AF-A0A543FHM9-F1
#
_cell.length_a   1.000
_cell.length_b   1.000
_cell.length_c   1.000
_cell.angle_alpha   90.00
_cell.angle_beta   90.00
_cell.angle_gamma   90.00
#
_symmetry.space_group_name_H-M   'P 1'
#
loop_
_entity.id
_entity.type
_entity.pdbx_description
1 polymer ?
#
loop_
_entity_poly.entity_id
_entity_poly.type
_entity_poly.pdbx_seq_one_letter_code
_entity_poly.pdbx_strand_id
1 'polypeptide(L)' 'MDQSLHRSRRLGVADIAAVYGTEAVHRRIAQLRACGQHYAAVAIEREIYSAAMEDGAK' A
#
# COMPACT_ATOMS: atom_id res chain seq x y z
N MET A 1 -10.35 -14.86 28.64
CA MET A 1 -10.69 -14.01 27.47
C MET A 1 -9.37 -13.55 26.87
N ASP A 2 -8.85 -14.25 25.86
CA ASP A 2 -7.59 -13.91 25.19
C ASP A 2 -7.90 -13.68 23.71
N GLN A 3 -8.07 -12.42 23.31
CA GLN A 3 -8.42 -12.02 21.94
C GLN A 3 -7.37 -11.07 21.34
N SER A 4 -6.10 -11.13 21.75
CA SER A 4 -5.17 -10.02 21.47
C SER A 4 -3.92 -10.32 20.63
N LEU A 5 -3.74 -11.52 20.07
CA LEU A 5 -2.54 -11.82 19.25
C LEU A 5 -2.81 -12.10 17.76
N HIS A 6 -4.06 -12.04 17.30
CA HIS A 6 -4.41 -12.13 15.88
C HIS A 6 -4.86 -10.77 15.34
N ARG A 7 -4.15 -9.68 15.69
CA ARG A 7 -4.19 -8.47 14.86
C ARG A 7 -3.54 -8.89 13.54
N SER A 8 -4.34 -9.36 12.59
CA SER A 8 -3.93 -9.61 11.21
C SER A 8 -3.02 -8.46 10.80
N ARG A 9 -1.72 -8.74 10.69
CA ARG A 9 -0.72 -7.75 10.31
C ARG A 9 -1.01 -7.43 8.85
N ARG A 10 -1.95 -6.50 8.63
CA ARG A 10 -2.36 -6.07 7.30
C ARG A 10 -1.11 -5.53 6.65
N LEU A 11 -0.66 -6.22 5.62
CA LEU A 11 0.49 -5.81 4.84
C LEU A 11 0.09 -4.52 4.11
N GLY A 12 0.73 -3.42 4.46
CA GLY A 12 0.49 -2.13 3.81
C GLY A 12 1.33 -1.96 2.55
N VAL A 13 0.97 -0.99 1.72
CA VAL A 13 1.74 -0.67 0.52
C VAL A 13 3.16 -0.18 0.88
N ALA A 14 3.34 0.45 2.04
CA ALA A 14 4.65 0.81 2.55
C ALA A 14 5.53 -0.42 2.84
N ASP A 15 4.97 -1.48 3.44
CA ASP A 15 5.68 -2.74 3.66
C ASP A 15 6.08 -3.40 2.32
N ILE A 16 5.19 -3.34 1.33
CA ILE A 16 5.47 -3.84 -0.03
C ILE A 16 6.60 -3.02 -0.68
N ALA A 17 6.55 -1.69 -0.57
CA ALA A 17 7.58 -0.81 -1.12
C ALA A 17 8.95 -1.03 -0.45
N ALA A 18 8.98 -1.32 0.86
CA ALA A 18 10.21 -1.62 1.58
C ALA A 18 10.87 -2.93 1.09
N VAL A 19 10.08 -3.92 0.68
CA VAL A 19 10.59 -5.23 0.21
C VAL A 19 10.95 -5.21 -1.27
N TYR A 20 10.11 -4.60 -2.11
CA TYR A 20 10.22 -4.68 -3.57
C TYR A 20 10.71 -3.38 -4.24
N GLY A 21 10.81 -2.29 -3.48
CA GLY A 21 11.14 -0.95 -3.96
C GLY A 21 9.92 -0.19 -4.50
N THR A 22 9.94 1.13 -4.32
CA THR A 22 8.87 2.05 -4.74
C THR A 22 8.60 1.97 -6.25
N GLU A 23 9.65 1.81 -7.07
CA GLU A 23 9.54 1.67 -8.52
C GLU A 23 8.72 0.44 -8.95
N ALA A 24 8.83 -0.67 -8.21
CA ALA A 24 8.04 -1.86 -8.50
C ALA A 24 6.55 -1.62 -8.24
N VAL A 25 6.23 -0.88 -7.18
CA VAL A 25 4.86 -0.48 -6.84
C VAL A 25 4.29 0.45 -7.92
N HIS A 26 5.06 1.46 -8.37
CA HIS A 26 4.64 2.35 -9.46
C HIS A 26 4.38 1.61 -10.78
N ARG A 27 5.27 0.68 -11.16
CA ARG A 27 5.04 -0.17 -12.35
C ARG A 27 3.75 -0.99 -12.22
N ARG A 28 3.45 -1.51 -11.03
CA ARG A 28 2.22 -2.27 -10.80
C ARG A 28 0.98 -1.39 -10.93
N ILE A 29 1.01 -0.18 -10.36
CA ILE A 29 -0.08 0.80 -10.50
C ILE A 29 -0.33 1.12 -11.98
N ALA A 30 0.72 1.35 -12.76
CA ALA A 30 0.60 1.59 -14.19
C ALA A 30 -0.05 0.42 -14.94
N GLN A 31 0.33 -0.82 -14.61
CA GLN A 31 -0.31 -2.02 -15.16
C GLN A 31 -1.80 -2.10 -14.79
N LEU A 32 -2.15 -1.82 -13.54
CA LEU A 32 -3.56 -1.83 -13.09
C LEU A 32 -4.40 -0.83 -13.89
N ARG A 33 -3.87 0.37 -14.15
CA ARG A 33 -4.51 1.38 -15.01
C ARG A 33 -4.67 0.87 -16.44
N ALA A 34 -3.62 0.29 -17.03
CA ALA A 34 -3.66 -0.26 -18.39
C ALA A 34 -4.66 -1.42 -18.54
N CYS A 35 -4.86 -2.23 -17.50
CA CYS A 35 -5.86 -3.31 -17.47
C CYS A 35 -7.28 -2.83 -17.12
N GLY A 36 -7.51 -1.52 -16.99
CA GLY A 36 -8.82 -0.96 -16.65
C GLY A 36 -9.20 -1.03 -15.16
N GLN A 37 -8.31 -1.53 -14.30
CA GLN A 37 -8.52 -1.66 -12.85
C GLN A 37 -8.26 -0.35 -12.11
N HIS A 38 -8.98 0.69 -12.50
CA HIS A 38 -8.79 2.06 -11.99
C HIS A 38 -8.99 2.17 -10.48
N TYR A 39 -10.02 1.51 -9.93
CA TYR A 39 -10.28 1.55 -8.49
C TYR A 39 -9.15 0.93 -7.67
N ALA A 40 -8.55 -0.18 -8.14
CA ALA A 40 -7.43 -0.81 -7.46
C ALA A 40 -6.18 0.08 -7.49
N ALA A 41 -5.88 0.69 -8.65
CA ALA A 41 -4.78 1.64 -8.77
C ALA A 41 -4.95 2.84 -7.83
N VAL A 42 -6.14 3.44 -7.80
CA VAL A 42 -6.45 4.59 -6.94
C VAL A 42 -6.38 4.24 -5.45
N ALA A 43 -6.82 3.05 -5.05
CA ALA A 43 -6.74 2.60 -3.66
C ALA A 43 -5.29 2.53 -3.17
N ILE A 44 -4.40 1.95 -3.99
CA ILE A 44 -2.96 1.84 -3.68
C ILE A 44 -2.31 3.23 -3.63
N GLU A 45 -2.60 4.10 -4.59
CA GLU A 45 -2.09 5.48 -4.60
C GLU A 45 -2.49 6.27 -3.35
N ARG A 46 -3.75 6.11 -2.91
CA ARG A 46 -4.24 6.73 -1.67
C ARG A 46 -3.52 6.20 -0.44
N GLU A 47 -3.25 4.91 -0.38
CA GLU A 47 -2.53 4.31 0.74
C GLU A 47 -1.08 4.81 0.80
N ILE A 48 -0.41 4.95 -0.35
CA ILE A 48 0.95 5.55 -0.43
C ILE A 48 0.93 6.98 0.10
N TYR A 49 -0.04 7.79 -0.35
CA TYR A 49 -0.17 9.17 0.09
C TYR A 49 -0.46 9.28 1.59
N SER A 50 -1.35 8.42 2.11
CA SER A 50 -1.66 8.35 3.54
C SER A 50 -0.44 7.96 4.37
N ALA A 51 0.31 6.94 3.93
CA ALA A 51 1.52 6.50 4.60
C ALA A 51 2.61 7.59 4.63
N ALA A 52 2.77 8.33 3.54
CA ALA A 52 3.70 9.46 3.47
C ALA A 52 3.30 10.61 4.43
N MET A 53 2.00 10.85 4.62
CA MET A 53 1.51 11.85 5.58
C MET A 53 1.67 11.39 7.04
N GLU A 54 1.53 10.10 7.33
CA GLU A 54 1.72 9.55 8.67
C GLU A 54 3.19 9.54 9.11
N ASP A 55 4.13 9.32 8.18
CA ASP A 55 5.58 9.33 8.46
C ASP A 55 6.12 10.75 8.72
N GLY A 56 5.52 11.78 8.11
CA GLY A 56 5.87 13.19 8.32
C GLY A 56 5.31 13.82 9.61
N ALA A 57 4.47 13.10 10.35
CA ALA A 57 3.87 13.57 11.61
C ALA A 57 4.62 13.08 12.87
N LYS A 58 5.82 12.52 12.69
CA LYS A 58 6.66 11.96 13.76
C LYS A 58 7.84 12.85 14.13
#